data_AF-A0A1D8RUV5-F1
#
_entry.id   AF-A0A1D8RUV5-F1
#
_cell.length_a   1.000
_cell.length_b   1.000
_cell.length_c   1.000
_cell.angle_alpha   90.00
_cell.angle_beta   90.00
_cell.angle_gamma   90.00
#
_symmetry.space_group_name_H-M   'P 1'
#
loop_
_entity.id
_entity.type
_entity.pdbx_description
1 polymer ?
#
loop_
_entity_poly.entity_id
_entity_poly.type
_entity_poly.pdbx_seq_one_letter_code
_entity_poly.pdbx_strand_id
1 'polypeptide(L)'
;MLVAFIIVLLFLSFKFGYIVLDRKVFRFQVSHILKRGRINNIREYRVIHNYIEMLFENDPDSFEVNPSLPLLNKMMNDFGGTNT
;
A
#
# COMPACT_ATOMS: atom_id res chain seq x y z
N MET A 1 -5.23 20.63 -24.04
CA MET A 1 -4.47 20.94 -22.81
C MET A 1 -5.21 20.57 -21.52
N LEU A 2 -6.48 20.96 -21.36
CA LEU A 2 -7.25 20.70 -20.13
C LEU A 2 -7.37 19.21 -19.78
N VAL A 3 -7.58 18.36 -20.78
CA VAL A 3 -7.64 16.89 -20.60
C VAL A 3 -6.31 16.31 -20.09
N ALA A 4 -5.18 16.75 -20.64
CA ALA A 4 -3.86 16.29 -20.20
C ALA A 4 -3.57 16.69 -18.75
N PHE A 5 -3.99 17.90 -18.35
CA PHE A 5 -3.85 18.38 -16.98
C PHE A 5 -4.69 17.55 -15.99
N ILE A 6 -5.92 17.19 -16.35
CA ILE A 6 -6.79 16.32 -15.55
C ILE A 6 -6.18 14.91 -15.39
N ILE A 7 -5.62 14.34 -16.46
CA ILE A 7 -4.96 13.02 -16.42
C ILE A 7 -3.75 13.04 -15.47
N VAL A 8 -2.94 14.11 -15.50
CA VAL A 8 -1.80 14.27 -14.59
C VAL A 8 -2.26 14.39 -13.13
N LEU A 9 -3.32 15.16 -12.86
CA LEU A 9 -3.89 15.29 -11.51
C LEU A 9 -4.44 13.95 -10.99
N LEU A 10 -5.14 13.20 -11.84
CA LEU A 10 -5.59 11.84 -11.53
C LEU A 10 -4.41 10.94 -11.20
N PHE A 11 -3.38 10.92 -12.05
CA PHE A 11 -2.18 10.11 -11.82
C PHE A 11 -1.48 10.47 -10.50
N LEU A 12 -1.33 11.75 -10.19
CA LEU A 12 -0.75 12.21 -8.92
C LEU A 12 -1.62 11.78 -7.73
N SER A 13 -2.95 11.89 -7.85
CA SER A 13 -3.88 11.45 -6.81
C SER A 13 -3.77 9.94 -6.54
N PHE A 14 -3.58 9.13 -7.58
CA PHE A 14 -3.27 7.70 -7.46
C PHE A 14 -1.89 7.45 -6.85
N LYS A 15 -0.86 8.16 -7.30
CA LYS A 15 0.53 8.02 -6.83
C LYS A 15 0.68 8.32 -5.34
N PHE A 16 0.00 9.35 -4.86
CA PHE A 16 0.02 9.75 -3.45
C PHE A 16 -1.03 9.04 -2.60
N GLY A 17 -1.79 8.09 -3.16
CA GLY A 17 -2.75 7.29 -2.41
C GLY A 17 -3.96 8.08 -1.89
N TYR A 18 -4.32 9.20 -2.53
CA TYR A 18 -5.59 9.88 -2.28
C TYR A 18 -6.77 9.08 -2.81
N ILE A 19 -6.56 8.35 -3.91
CA ILE A 19 -7.52 7.41 -4.49
C ILE A 19 -6.86 6.02 -4.46
N VAL A 20 -7.43 5.13 -3.68
CA VAL A 20 -7.10 3.70 -3.68
C VAL A 20 -8.28 3.02 -4.37
N LEU A 21 -8.05 2.37 -5.51
CA LEU A 21 -9.07 1.49 -6.07
C LEU A 21 -9.22 0.31 -5.11
N ASP A 22 -10.46 0.04 -4.71
CA ASP A 22 -10.76 -1.06 -3.81
C ASP A 22 -10.15 -2.36 -4.36
N ARG A 23 -9.38 -3.06 -3.52
CA ARG A 23 -8.62 -4.31 -3.82
C ARG A 23 -7.54 -4.30 -4.91
N LYS A 24 -7.19 -3.18 -5.55
CA LYS A 24 -6.03 -3.12 -6.47
C LYS A 24 -5.00 -2.10 -6.02
N VAL A 25 -4.08 -2.56 -5.18
CA VAL A 25 -2.91 -1.77 -4.78
C VAL A 25 -1.80 -1.96 -5.81
N PHE A 26 -1.41 -0.86 -6.46
CA PHE A 26 -0.33 -0.91 -7.43
C PHE A 26 1.03 -0.92 -6.73
N ARG A 27 1.99 -1.70 -7.28
CA ARG A 27 3.37 -1.75 -6.76
C ARG A 27 4.00 -0.38 -6.54
N PHE A 28 3.70 0.62 -7.36
CA PHE A 28 4.25 1.98 -7.17
C PHE A 28 3.75 2.66 -5.89
N GLN A 29 2.52 2.40 -5.46
CA GLN A 29 1.93 2.95 -4.23
C GLN A 29 2.60 2.37 -2.97
N VAL A 30 3.06 1.12 -3.05
CA VAL A 30 3.71 0.43 -1.92
C VAL A 30 5.22 0.61 -1.93
N SER A 31 5.83 0.75 -3.11
CA SER A 31 7.28 0.75 -3.28
C SER A 31 8.01 1.78 -2.42
N HIS A 32 7.45 2.99 -2.27
CA HIS A 32 8.05 4.04 -1.46
C HIS A 32 7.91 3.77 0.04
N ILE A 33 6.79 3.15 0.46
CA ILE A 33 6.54 2.77 1.86
C ILE A 33 7.46 1.61 2.24
N LEU A 34 7.57 0.59 1.38
CA LEU A 34 8.45 -0.56 1.58
C LEU A 34 9.92 -0.18 1.63
N LYS A 35 10.38 0.71 0.74
CA LYS A 35 11.76 1.26 0.79
C LYS A 35 12.04 1.97 2.10
N ARG A 36 11.04 2.66 2.66
CA ARG A 36 11.17 3.38 3.92
C ARG A 36 11.06 2.45 5.14
N GLY A 37 10.38 1.32 5.00
CA GLY A 37 10.24 0.31 6.04
C GLY A 37 9.38 0.75 7.25
N ARG A 38 8.57 1.80 7.11
CA ARG A 38 7.65 2.27 8.15
C ARG A 38 6.41 2.95 7.58
N ILE A 39 5.31 2.85 8.30
CA ILE A 39 4.04 3.55 8.04
C ILE A 39 4.02 4.84 8.87
N ASN A 40 3.78 5.98 8.23
CA ASN A 40 3.77 7.29 8.90
C ASN A 40 2.35 7.81 9.17
N ASN A 41 1.33 7.31 8.46
CA ASN A 41 -0.03 7.81 8.58
C ASN A 41 -1.06 6.72 8.24
N ILE A 42 -2.32 6.98 8.60
CA ILE A 42 -3.44 6.05 8.42
C ILE A 42 -3.73 5.71 6.94
N ARG A 43 -3.36 6.58 5.99
CA ARG A 43 -3.55 6.30 4.56
C ARG A 43 -2.55 5.25 4.08
N GLU A 44 -1.28 5.41 4.46
CA GLU A 44 -0.24 4.42 4.19
C GLU A 44 -0.56 3.09 4.87
N TYR A 45 -1.12 3.11 6.09
CA TYR A 45 -1.63 1.91 6.74
C TYR A 45 -2.67 1.19 5.88
N ARG A 46 -3.67 1.92 5.37
CA ARG A 46 -4.71 1.34 4.49
C ARG A 46 -4.11 0.78 3.19
N VAL A 47 -3.13 1.46 2.60
CA VAL A 47 -2.44 0.97 1.39
C VAL A 47 -1.68 -0.32 1.67
N ILE A 48 -0.97 -0.42 2.79
CA ILE A 48 -0.26 -1.63 3.19
C ILE A 48 -1.23 -2.77 3.52
N HIS A 49 -2.31 -2.49 4.24
CA HIS A 49 -3.35 -3.47 4.53
C HIS A 49 -3.96 -4.07 3.26
N ASN A 50 -4.43 -3.22 2.34
CA ASN A 50 -5.01 -3.66 1.08
C ASN A 50 -3.97 -4.41 0.20
N TYR A 51 -2.68 -4.08 0.33
CA TYR A 51 -1.62 -4.80 -0.38
C TYR A 51 -1.42 -6.22 0.18
N ILE A 52 -1.48 -6.37 1.50
CA ILE A 52 -1.43 -7.68 2.17
C ILE A 52 -2.63 -8.53 1.73
N GLU A 53 -3.84 -7.97 1.76
CA GLU A 53 -5.06 -8.67 1.28
C GLU A 53 -4.92 -9.09 -0.19
N MET A 54 -4.42 -8.20 -1.06
CA MET A 54 -4.19 -8.54 -2.47
C MET A 54 -3.14 -9.64 -2.64
N LEU A 55 -2.09 -9.67 -1.82
CA LEU A 55 -1.11 -10.77 -1.85
C LEU A 55 -1.76 -12.11 -1.47
N PHE A 56 -2.64 -12.11 -0.47
CA PHE A 56 -3.38 -13.29 -0.06
C PHE A 56 -4.38 -13.75 -1.14
N GLU A 57 -5.11 -12.82 -1.76
CA GLU A 57 -6.06 -13.16 -2.84
C GLU A 57 -5.39 -13.72 -4.09
N ASN A 58 -4.17 -13.28 -4.40
CA ASN A 58 -3.44 -13.74 -5.59
C ASN A 58 -2.86 -15.15 -5.42
N ASP A 59 -2.37 -15.48 -4.23
CA ASP A 59 -1.73 -16.77 -3.94
C ASP A 59 -1.92 -17.12 -2.45
N PRO A 60 -3.10 -17.65 -2.09
CA PRO A 60 -3.42 -17.96 -0.70
C PRO A 60 -2.57 -19.11 -0.16
N ASP A 61 -2.25 -20.10 -1.00
CA ASP A 61 -1.51 -21.30 -0.63
C ASP A 61 -0.05 -21.00 -0.26
N SER A 62 0.56 -20.01 -0.93
CA SER A 62 1.95 -19.60 -0.68
C SER A 62 2.08 -18.29 0.10
N PHE A 63 0.97 -17.76 0.62
CA PHE A 63 0.96 -16.46 1.27
C PHE A 63 1.90 -16.39 2.48
N GLU A 64 1.91 -17.44 3.31
CA GLU A 64 2.73 -17.50 4.53
C GLU A 64 4.24 -17.56 4.24
N VAL A 65 4.62 -18.08 3.07
CA VAL A 65 6.03 -18.14 2.63
C VAL A 65 6.46 -16.90 1.84
N ASN A 66 5.59 -15.90 1.70
CA ASN A 66 5.92 -14.68 0.96
C ASN A 66 7.05 -13.91 1.68
N PRO A 67 8.18 -13.63 1.01
CA PRO A 67 9.33 -12.98 1.63
C PRO A 67 9.06 -11.55 2.10
N SER A 68 8.00 -10.91 1.60
CA SER A 68 7.60 -9.55 2.00
C SER A 68 6.75 -9.54 3.27
N LEU A 69 6.13 -10.67 3.64
CA LEU A 69 5.17 -10.76 4.75
C LEU A 69 5.76 -10.34 6.11
N PRO A 70 6.98 -10.79 6.50
CA PRO A 70 7.56 -10.40 7.78
C PRO A 70 7.76 -8.88 7.90
N LEU A 71 8.20 -8.23 6.82
CA LEU A 71 8.37 -6.78 6.78
C LEU A 71 7.02 -6.07 6.87
N LEU A 72 6.02 -6.52 6.12
CA LEU A 72 4.68 -5.95 6.12
C LEU A 72 4.03 -6.04 7.51
N ASN A 73 4.09 -7.21 8.15
CA ASN A 73 3.57 -7.43 9.50
C ASN A 73 4.28 -6.56 10.53
N LYS A 74 5.61 -6.44 10.44
CA LYS A 74 6.38 -5.56 11.31
C LYS A 74 5.89 -4.11 11.18
N MET A 75 5.78 -3.58 9.96
CA MET A 75 5.33 -2.20 9.75
C MET A 75 3.92 -1.95 10.30
N MET A 76 3.01 -2.91 10.13
CA MET A 76 1.65 -2.84 10.65
C MET A 76 1.61 -2.82 12.19
N ASN A 77 2.39 -3.70 12.82
CA ASN A 77 2.51 -3.77 14.27
C ASN A 77 3.16 -2.52 14.87
N ASP A 78 4.24 -2.03 14.24
CA ASP A 78 4.95 -0.82 14.69
C ASP A 78 3.99 0.38 14.68
N PHE A 79 3.16 0.52 13.65
CA PHE A 79 2.15 1.58 13.58
C PHE A 79 0.99 1.36 14.56
N GLY A 80 0.48 0.14 14.67
CA GLY A 80 -0.62 -0.22 15.58
C GLY A 80 -0.26 0.00 17.04
N GLY A 81 0.96 -0.39 17.45
CA GLY A 81 1.47 -0.22 18.82
C GLY A 81 1.81 1.22 19.20
N THR A 82 2.07 2.11 18.22
CA THR A 82 2.22 3.55 18.49
C THR A 82 0.90 4.32 18.61
N ASN A 83 -0.24 3.71 18.23
CA ASN A 83 -1.56 4.37 18.26
C ASN A 83 -2.51 3.80 19.35
N THR A 84 -1.97 3.01 20.29
CA THR A 84 -2.64 2.56 21.53
C THR A 84 -2.01 3.24 22.74
#